data_AF-A0A956K1R1-F1
#
_entry.id   AF-A0A956K1R1-F1
#
_cell.length_a   1.000
_cell.length_b   1.000
_cell.length_c   1.000
_cell.angle_alpha   90.00
_cell.angle_beta   90.00
_cell.angle_gamma   90.00
#
_symmetry.space_group_name_H-M   'P 1'
#
loop_
_entity.id
_entity.type
_entity.pdbx_description
1 polymer ?
#
loop_
_entity_poly.entity_id
_entity_poly.type
_entity_poly.pdbx_seq_one_letter_code
_entity_poly.pdbx_strand_id
1 'polypeptide(L)'
;MDATAATTADAAGAPAIEQLGYLVFEVSDLAAWEAFATGVLGLAVARRGPRGLALRMDGHAQRFFLVEGPADDLAAVGWQVADEAGLEAVAARLRAAGHD
;
A
#
# COMPACT_ATOMS: atom_id res chain seq x y z
N MET A 1 22.74 32.51 -3.39
CA MET A 1 24.01 31.81 -3.70
C MET A 1 24.21 30.78 -2.60
N ASP A 2 23.89 29.52 -2.76
CA ASP A 2 23.43 28.77 -3.92
C ASP A 2 22.69 27.50 -3.42
N ALA A 3 21.78 27.06 -4.28
CA ALA A 3 20.89 25.91 -4.31
C ALA A 3 21.03 24.79 -3.26
N THR A 4 19.88 24.47 -2.65
CA THR A 4 19.20 23.18 -2.85
C THR A 4 20.12 22.07 -3.35
N ALA A 5 20.59 21.21 -2.43
CA ALA A 5 21.15 19.92 -2.83
C ALA A 5 20.03 19.15 -3.52
N ALA A 6 20.10 19.16 -4.84
CA ALA A 6 19.23 18.43 -5.72
C ALA A 6 19.23 16.97 -5.26
N THR A 7 18.05 16.47 -4.91
CA THR A 7 17.76 15.05 -5.07
C THR A 7 18.02 14.76 -6.54
N THR A 8 19.17 14.17 -6.84
CA THR A 8 19.54 13.67 -8.16
C THR A 8 18.52 12.61 -8.56
N ALA A 9 17.44 13.06 -9.18
CA ALA A 9 16.78 12.27 -10.20
C ALA A 9 17.76 12.22 -11.37
N ASP A 10 18.48 11.11 -11.49
CA ASP A 10 18.57 10.32 -12.72
C ASP A 10 19.75 9.34 -12.61
N ALA A 11 19.44 8.11 -12.20
CA ALA A 11 20.15 6.97 -12.76
C ALA A 11 19.14 6.33 -13.71
N ALA A 12 19.35 6.50 -15.01
CA ALA A 12 18.59 5.85 -16.06
C ALA A 12 18.54 4.34 -15.75
N GLY A 13 17.37 3.85 -15.29
CA GLY A 13 17.16 2.48 -14.85
C GLY A 13 16.59 2.29 -13.44
N ALA A 14 16.37 3.36 -12.65
CA ALA A 14 15.68 3.21 -11.37
C ALA A 14 14.21 2.76 -11.59
N PRO A 15 13.72 1.74 -10.87
CA PRO A 15 12.35 1.27 -11.05
C PRO A 15 11.37 2.36 -10.66
N ALA A 16 10.58 2.80 -11.62
CA ALA A 16 9.58 3.82 -11.41
C ALA A 16 8.40 3.22 -10.63
N ILE A 17 8.16 3.74 -9.42
CA ILE A 17 6.88 3.55 -8.75
C ILE A 17 5.82 4.23 -9.61
N GLU A 18 4.79 3.50 -10.01
CA GLU A 18 3.74 4.03 -10.89
C GLU A 18 2.63 4.71 -10.09
N GLN A 19 2.19 4.05 -9.03
CA GLN A 19 1.05 4.48 -8.24
C GLN A 19 1.03 3.80 -6.86
N LEU A 20 0.15 4.29 -5.99
CA LEU A 20 -0.27 3.56 -4.81
C LEU A 20 -1.04 2.31 -5.23
N GLY A 21 -0.58 1.14 -4.80
CA GLY A 21 -1.21 -0.15 -5.05
C GLY A 21 -2.32 -0.42 -4.03
N TYR A 22 -1.98 -0.47 -2.75
CA TYR A 22 -2.91 -0.76 -1.65
C TYR A 22 -2.48 -0.13 -0.32
N LEU A 23 -3.43 -0.08 0.62
CA LEU A 23 -3.20 0.28 2.03
C LEU A 23 -3.62 -0.86 2.95
N VAL A 24 -2.91 -1.05 4.05
CA VAL A 24 -3.28 -1.97 5.14
C VAL A 24 -3.47 -1.17 6.41
N PHE A 25 -4.64 -1.28 7.01
CA PHE A 25 -4.93 -0.72 8.33
C PHE A 25 -5.04 -1.83 9.36
N GLU A 26 -4.41 -1.62 10.51
CA GLU A 26 -4.75 -2.36 11.72
C GLU A 26 -5.92 -1.66 12.38
N VAL A 27 -6.97 -2.40 12.73
CA VAL A 27 -8.22 -1.84 13.26
C VAL A 27 -8.73 -2.61 14.46
N SER A 28 -9.16 -1.91 15.50
CA SER A 28 -9.63 -2.46 16.77
C SER A 28 -11.06 -3.01 16.70
N ASP A 29 -11.85 -2.50 15.75
CA ASP A 29 -13.22 -2.95 15.47
C ASP A 29 -13.44 -3.14 13.96
N LEU A 30 -13.30 -4.38 13.48
CA LEU A 30 -13.53 -4.73 12.08
C LEU A 30 -14.98 -4.50 11.64
N ALA A 31 -15.96 -4.69 12.53
CA ALA A 31 -17.37 -4.58 12.16
C ALA A 31 -17.76 -3.12 11.94
N ALA A 32 -17.30 -2.22 12.82
CA ALA A 32 -17.48 -0.78 12.65
C ALA A 32 -16.81 -0.27 11.38
N TRP A 33 -15.58 -0.74 11.10
CA TRP A 33 -14.87 -0.38 9.88
C TRP A 33 -15.54 -0.92 8.61
N GLU A 34 -16.05 -2.16 8.61
CA GLU A 34 -16.77 -2.71 7.47
C GLU A 34 -18.05 -1.88 7.19
N ALA A 35 -18.80 -1.52 8.24
CA ALA A 35 -19.99 -0.68 8.12
C ALA A 35 -19.65 0.70 7.53
N PHE A 36 -18.56 1.33 7.99
CA PHE A 36 -18.09 2.59 7.45
C PHE A 36 -17.62 2.47 6.00
N ALA A 37 -16.77 1.50 5.69
CA ALA A 37 -16.20 1.31 4.38
C ALA A 37 -17.27 1.03 3.31
N THR A 38 -18.25 0.19 3.63
CA THR A 38 -19.30 -0.21 2.69
C THR A 38 -20.47 0.77 2.64
N GLY A 39 -20.86 1.32 3.80
CA GLY A 39 -22.04 2.18 3.93
C GLY A 39 -21.75 3.66 3.66
N VAL A 40 -20.52 4.13 3.91
CA VAL A 40 -20.15 5.55 3.74
C VAL A 40 -19.20 5.74 2.57
N LEU A 41 -18.12 4.97 2.49
CA LEU A 41 -17.12 5.13 1.44
C LEU A 41 -17.52 4.46 0.11
N GLY A 42 -18.54 3.59 0.13
CA GLY A 42 -19.00 2.86 -1.06
C GLY A 42 -18.02 1.78 -1.54
N LEU A 43 -17.13 1.30 -0.67
CA LEU A 43 -16.20 0.21 -0.98
C LEU A 43 -16.95 -1.13 -0.97
N ALA A 44 -16.50 -2.06 -1.81
CA ALA A 44 -17.05 -3.41 -1.86
C ALA A 44 -16.17 -4.39 -1.08
N VAL A 45 -16.77 -5.30 -0.31
CA VAL A 45 -16.04 -6.40 0.31
C VAL A 45 -15.61 -7.40 -0.77
N ALA A 46 -14.30 -7.51 -1.00
CA ALA A 46 -13.72 -8.46 -1.93
C ALA A 46 -13.53 -9.84 -1.29
N ARG A 47 -13.10 -9.87 -0.01
CA ARG A 47 -12.87 -11.11 0.75
C ARG A 47 -13.02 -10.86 2.25
N ARG A 48 -13.60 -11.83 2.96
CA ARG A 48 -13.58 -11.90 4.43
C ARG A 48 -12.69 -13.06 4.88
N GLY A 49 -11.88 -12.83 5.89
CA GLY A 49 -11.07 -13.83 6.57
C GLY A 49 -11.30 -13.81 8.08
N PRO A 50 -10.70 -14.74 8.84
CA PRO A 50 -10.94 -14.87 10.28
C PRO A 50 -10.54 -13.63 11.11
N ARG A 51 -9.56 -12.86 10.65
CA ARG A 51 -9.00 -11.70 11.37
C ARG A 51 -8.83 -10.46 10.47
N GLY A 52 -9.66 -10.35 9.45
CA GLY A 52 -9.56 -9.22 8.53
C GLY A 52 -10.46 -9.32 7.32
N LEU A 53 -10.53 -8.21 6.57
CA LEU A 53 -11.25 -8.12 5.32
C LEU A 53 -10.46 -7.33 4.28
N ALA A 54 -10.68 -7.68 3.01
CA ALA A 54 -10.15 -6.95 1.88
C ALA A 54 -11.28 -6.21 1.16
N LEU A 55 -11.03 -4.97 0.81
CA LEU A 55 -12.00 -4.06 0.20
C LEU A 55 -11.50 -3.63 -1.19
N ARG A 56 -12.45 -3.55 -2.12
CA ARG A 56 -12.25 -3.10 -3.49
C ARG A 56 -12.94 -1.74 -3.70
N MET A 57 -12.26 -0.88 -4.44
CA MET A 57 -12.72 0.45 -4.85
C MET A 57 -12.95 0.54 -6.36
N ASP A 58 -12.14 -0.15 -7.15
CA ASP A 58 -12.06 -0.01 -8.61
C ASP A 58 -11.89 -1.38 -9.29
N GLY A 59 -11.37 -1.40 -10.52
CA GLY A 59 -11.15 -2.63 -11.29
C GLY A 59 -10.06 -3.57 -10.74
N HIS A 60 -9.30 -3.17 -9.73
CA HIS A 60 -8.30 -4.04 -9.09
C HIS A 60 -8.99 -5.04 -8.15
N ALA A 61 -8.31 -6.14 -7.82
CA ALA A 61 -8.88 -7.16 -6.93
C ALA A 61 -9.26 -6.59 -5.54
N GLN A 62 -8.40 -5.71 -5.00
CA GLN A 62 -8.56 -5.05 -3.70
C GLN A 62 -7.58 -3.85 -3.63
N ARG A 63 -7.96 -2.80 -2.89
CA ARG A 63 -7.16 -1.60 -2.63
C ARG A 63 -6.90 -1.36 -1.14
N PHE A 64 -7.75 -1.91 -0.27
CA PHE A 64 -7.60 -1.78 1.19
C PHE A 64 -7.67 -3.14 1.85
N PHE A 65 -6.85 -3.32 2.88
CA PHE A 65 -6.91 -4.46 3.80
C PHE A 65 -7.11 -3.95 5.20
N LEU A 66 -8.05 -4.54 5.92
CA LEU A 66 -8.24 -4.31 7.34
C LEU A 66 -7.81 -5.57 8.07
N VAL A 67 -6.92 -5.43 9.04
CA VAL A 67 -6.44 -6.50 9.90
C VAL A 67 -6.81 -6.16 11.32
N GLU A 68 -7.36 -7.13 12.06
CA GLU A 68 -7.75 -6.91 13.45
C GLU A 68 -6.53 -6.70 14.36
N GLY A 69 -6.53 -5.60 15.11
CA GLY A 69 -5.54 -5.32 16.15
C GLY A 69 -5.74 -3.95 16.84
N PRO A 70 -5.08 -3.71 17.98
CA PRO A 70 -5.35 -2.54 18.82
C PRO A 70 -4.78 -1.21 18.30
N ALA A 71 -3.94 -1.19 17.26
CA ALA A 71 -3.21 0.02 16.89
C ALA A 71 -4.08 1.13 16.27
N ASP A 72 -5.17 0.78 15.58
CA ASP A 72 -6.01 1.74 14.83
C ASP A 72 -5.19 2.67 13.91
N ASP A 73 -4.21 2.11 13.18
CA ASP A 73 -3.25 2.87 12.38
C ASP A 73 -2.95 2.19 11.04
N LEU A 74 -2.29 2.94 10.14
CA LEU A 74 -1.77 2.45 8.88
C LEU A 74 -0.60 1.47 9.14
N ALA A 75 -0.86 0.19 8.94
CA ALA A 75 0.11 -0.87 9.14
C ALA A 75 1.08 -1.03 7.95
N ALA A 76 0.61 -0.80 6.71
CA ALA A 76 1.46 -0.89 5.53
C ALA A 76 0.93 -0.09 4.33
N VAL A 77 1.86 0.27 3.45
CA VAL A 77 1.60 0.89 2.14
C VAL A 77 2.24 0.03 1.05
N GLY A 78 1.43 -0.43 0.11
CA GLY A 78 1.90 -1.17 -1.06
C GLY A 78 2.02 -0.27 -2.27
N TRP A 79 3.22 -0.18 -2.85
CA TRP A 79 3.49 0.57 -4.08
C TRP A 79 3.42 -0.36 -5.30
N GLN A 80 2.78 0.10 -6.37
CA GLN A 80 2.75 -0.60 -7.64
C GLN A 80 3.92 -0.17 -8.53
N VAL A 81 4.48 -1.14 -9.23
CA VAL A 81 5.50 -0.99 -10.27
C VAL A 81 5.00 -1.63 -11.57
N ALA A 82 5.66 -1.32 -12.68
CA ALA A 82 5.26 -1.77 -14.01
C ALA A 82 5.20 -3.31 -14.14
N ASP A 83 6.19 -4.02 -13.61
CA ASP A 83 6.35 -5.46 -13.78
C ASP A 83 7.23 -6.09 -12.70
N GLU A 84 7.46 -7.40 -12.83
CA GLU A 84 8.29 -8.21 -11.93
C GLU A 84 9.75 -7.72 -11.87
N ALA A 85 10.33 -7.31 -12.99
CA ALA A 85 11.69 -6.79 -13.02
C ALA A 85 11.80 -5.45 -12.27
N GLY A 86 10.79 -4.60 -12.41
CA GLY A 86 10.64 -3.38 -11.63
C GLY A 86 10.54 -3.67 -10.13
N LEU A 87 9.81 -4.71 -9.74
CA LEU A 87 9.65 -5.10 -8.34
C LEU A 87 10.99 -5.57 -7.74
N GLU A 88 11.71 -6.46 -8.44
CA GLU A 88 13.01 -6.93 -7.97
C GLU A 88 14.02 -5.78 -7.88
N ALA A 89 14.00 -4.85 -8.84
CA ALA A 89 14.85 -3.67 -8.78
C ALA A 89 14.54 -2.78 -7.56
N VAL A 90 13.26 -2.61 -7.18
CA VAL A 90 12.91 -1.85 -5.96
C VAL A 90 13.41 -2.58 -4.73
N ALA A 91 13.17 -3.89 -4.65
CA ALA A 91 13.61 -4.72 -3.53
C ALA A 91 15.14 -4.69 -3.37
N ALA A 92 15.89 -4.86 -4.45
CA ALA A 92 17.35 -4.77 -4.45
C ALA A 92 17.83 -3.40 -3.97
N ARG A 93 17.17 -2.31 -4.38
CA ARG A 93 17.49 -0.95 -3.92
C ARG A 93 17.24 -0.77 -2.42
N LEU A 94 16.14 -1.31 -1.90
CA LEU A 94 15.83 -1.27 -0.46
C LEU A 94 16.87 -2.05 0.35
N ARG A 95 17.22 -3.27 -0.08
CA ARG A 95 18.28 -4.08 0.55
C ARG A 95 19.62 -3.37 0.55
N ALA A 96 20.01 -2.76 -0.58
CA ALA A 96 21.23 -1.96 -0.68
C ALA A 96 21.24 -0.74 0.25
N ALA A 97 20.07 -0.23 0.63
CA ALA A 97 19.91 0.84 1.62
C ALA A 97 19.80 0.33 3.07
N GLY A 98 19.85 -0.99 3.31
CA GLY A 98 19.78 -1.60 4.64
C GLY A 98 18.36 -1.93 5.12
N HIS A 99 17.40 -2.05 4.20
CA HIS A 99 16.03 -2.47 4.50
C HIS A 99 15.78 -3.85 3.84
N ASP A 100 15.57 -4.87 4.67
CA ASP A 100 15.35 -6.28 4.25
C ASP A 100 13.89 -6.70 4.50
#